data_AF-A0A177DQN8-F1
#
_entry.id   AF-A0A177DQN8-F1
#
_cell.length_a   1.000
_cell.length_b   1.000
_cell.length_c   1.000
_cell.angle_alpha   90.00
_cell.angle_beta   90.00
_cell.angle_gamma   90.00
#
_symmetry.space_group_name_H-M   'P 1'
#
loop_
_entity.id
_entity.type
_entity.pdbx_description
1 polymer ?
#
loop_
_entity_poly.entity_id
_entity_poly.type
_entity_poly.pdbx_seq_one_letter_code
_entity_poly.pdbx_strand_id
1 'polypeptide(L)'
;MCDFSFLWVRLAYMWLFQQGQPDLSLLGEISSIQRDKDGICPNFNMEDTEVKKGGKPAVTRTWYSLRDPKTGSLVEEMTACSDCVAHINIIFPCLKRIFAPVADGQALLATCDLMTQGNGQQRCLEYVDKIASVAEITLETKTRDVTPLIDFVKKWAPVPVCQKGNSVKGEKQYCLSSMASEFTACEDCYLKHVEPLYSSSPRPAILSQFRAQEPHPGGFMCDLYSPRLQTYFTDACRTNDLSTFRQKIQARNNKMQELDIQLARMKQEFQQLKMQENMHMNQMRIAQSQARMASTQWTVSGWIGPPIDWSATNAQMAKASEKAMQAAIIQDNMTALEKEWNDHWK
;
A
#
# COMPACT_ATOMS: atom_id res chain seq x y z
N MET A 1 21.09 -7.48 -5.29
CA MET A 1 19.93 -7.10 -4.46
C MET A 1 20.41 -7.12 -3.01
N CYS A 2 20.09 -6.12 -2.19
CA CYS A 2 20.55 -6.05 -0.79
C CYS A 2 19.66 -6.93 0.10
N ASP A 3 20.24 -7.86 0.87
CA ASP A 3 19.47 -8.81 1.70
C ASP A 3 18.66 -8.12 2.81
N PHE A 4 19.08 -6.93 3.27
CA PHE A 4 18.31 -6.12 4.22
C PHE A 4 17.01 -5.53 3.66
N SER A 5 16.78 -5.62 2.34
CA SER A 5 15.46 -5.31 1.78
C SER A 5 14.40 -6.32 2.25
N PHE A 6 14.82 -7.53 2.59
CA PHE A 6 13.94 -8.58 3.08
C PHE A 6 13.54 -8.33 4.53
N LEU A 7 12.23 -8.29 4.81
CA LEU A 7 11.74 -8.00 6.16
C LEU A 7 12.18 -9.07 7.17
N TRP A 8 12.26 -10.35 6.78
CA TRP A 8 12.72 -11.40 7.71
C TRP A 8 14.16 -11.18 8.20
N VAL A 9 15.06 -10.72 7.33
CA VAL A 9 16.43 -10.36 7.72
C VAL A 9 16.43 -9.17 8.69
N ARG A 10 15.61 -8.16 8.43
CA ARG A 10 15.48 -7.00 9.33
C ARG A 10 14.91 -7.39 10.70
N LEU A 11 13.88 -8.25 10.73
CA LEU A 11 13.28 -8.74 11.96
C LEU A 11 14.27 -9.55 12.80
N ALA A 12 15.04 -10.42 12.16
CA ALA A 12 16.06 -11.19 12.84
C ALA A 12 17.19 -10.33 13.39
N TYR A 13 17.64 -9.34 12.62
CA TYR A 13 18.61 -8.36 13.09
C TYR A 13 18.09 -7.58 14.31
N MET A 14 16.84 -7.10 14.25
CA MET A 14 16.21 -6.42 15.39
C MET A 14 16.12 -7.32 16.61
N TRP A 15 15.76 -8.59 16.42
CA TRP A 15 15.69 -9.57 17.50
C TRP A 15 17.06 -9.83 18.14
N LEU A 16 18.10 -10.05 17.35
CA LEU A 16 19.48 -10.20 17.86
C LEU A 16 19.92 -8.97 18.66
N PHE A 17 19.64 -7.78 18.12
CA PHE A 17 19.98 -6.52 18.78
C PHE A 17 19.27 -6.36 20.13
N GLN A 18 17.96 -6.66 20.19
CA GLN A 18 17.18 -6.62 21.43
C GLN A 18 17.69 -7.61 22.48
N GLN A 19 18.10 -8.81 22.05
CA GLN A 19 18.62 -9.85 22.95
C GLN A 19 20.10 -9.64 23.32
N GLY A 20 20.76 -8.59 22.81
CA GLY A 20 22.19 -8.33 23.04
C GLY A 20 23.10 -9.44 22.51
N GLN A 21 22.65 -10.19 21.50
CA GLN A 21 23.38 -11.34 20.96
C GLN A 21 24.41 -10.89 19.92
N PRO A 22 25.71 -11.16 20.12
CA PRO A 22 26.76 -10.79 19.17
C PRO A 22 26.84 -11.73 17.96
N ASP A 23 26.20 -12.90 18.04
CA ASP A 23 26.23 -13.93 17.01
C ASP A 23 25.23 -13.62 15.87
N LEU A 24 25.76 -13.49 14.65
CA LEU A 24 24.97 -13.23 13.44
C LEU A 24 24.54 -14.52 12.72
N SER A 25 24.78 -15.70 13.31
CA SER A 25 24.40 -17.00 12.72
C SER A 25 22.93 -17.07 12.33
N LEU A 26 22.03 -16.44 13.11
CA LEU A 26 20.60 -16.35 12.80
C LEU A 26 20.32 -15.71 11.44
N LEU A 27 21.12 -14.71 11.02
CA LEU A 27 20.96 -14.08 9.71
C LEU A 27 21.32 -15.05 8.58
N GLY A 28 22.34 -15.89 8.79
CA GLY A 28 22.72 -16.95 7.86
C GLY A 28 21.70 -18.08 7.79
N GLU A 29 21.08 -18.44 8.91
CA GLU A 29 20.01 -19.45 8.97
C GLU A 29 18.78 -19.01 8.17
N ILE A 30 18.43 -17.72 8.23
CA ILE A 30 17.30 -17.15 7.49
C ILE A 30 17.56 -17.11 5.99
N SER A 31 18.76 -16.72 5.57
CA SER A 31 19.10 -16.68 4.14
C SER A 31 19.21 -18.09 3.54
N SER A 32 19.53 -19.09 4.37
CA SER A 32 19.74 -20.49 3.95
C SER A 32 18.51 -21.39 4.16
N ILE A 33 17.34 -20.81 4.44
CA ILE A 33 16.13 -21.56 4.73
C ILE A 33 15.76 -22.51 3.58
N GLN A 34 15.67 -23.80 3.90
CA GLN A 34 15.21 -24.81 2.95
C GLN A 34 13.70 -24.70 2.81
N ARG A 35 13.24 -24.29 1.63
CA ARG A 35 11.81 -24.13 1.33
C ARG A 35 11.18 -25.48 1.06
N ASP A 36 9.93 -25.62 1.47
CA ASP A 36 9.15 -26.80 1.17
C ASP A 36 8.59 -26.75 -0.26
N LYS A 37 7.74 -27.72 -0.60
CA LYS A 37 7.07 -27.82 -1.90
C LYS A 37 6.21 -26.60 -2.27
N ASP A 38 5.75 -25.82 -1.28
CA ASP A 38 4.87 -24.67 -1.49
C ASP A 38 5.67 -23.39 -1.81
N GLY A 39 7.00 -23.44 -1.66
CA GLY A 39 7.92 -22.40 -2.10
C GLY A 39 7.84 -21.11 -1.29
N ILE A 40 8.15 -19.98 -1.93
CA ILE A 40 8.18 -18.65 -1.28
C ILE A 40 6.75 -18.19 -0.93
N CYS A 41 6.62 -17.36 0.11
CA CYS A 41 5.38 -16.67 0.43
C CYS A 41 4.79 -15.95 -0.81
N PRO A 42 3.48 -16.12 -1.10
CA PRO A 42 2.91 -15.60 -2.34
C PRO A 42 2.85 -14.06 -2.36
N ASN A 43 2.90 -13.41 -1.19
CA ASN A 43 2.96 -11.95 -1.06
C ASN A 43 4.29 -11.35 -1.56
N PHE A 44 5.31 -12.16 -1.85
CA PHE A 44 6.55 -11.71 -2.48
C PHE A 44 6.55 -11.82 -4.01
N ASN A 45 5.48 -12.36 -4.61
CA ASN A 45 5.36 -12.39 -6.05
C ASN A 45 4.97 -11.00 -6.57
N MET A 46 5.97 -10.14 -6.83
CA MET A 46 5.77 -8.76 -7.30
C MET A 46 5.17 -8.69 -8.71
N GLU A 47 5.11 -9.80 -9.45
CA GLU A 47 4.47 -9.86 -10.76
C GLU A 47 2.95 -10.08 -10.65
N ASP A 48 2.49 -10.62 -9.52
CA ASP A 48 1.09 -10.88 -9.23
C ASP A 48 0.26 -9.58 -9.20
N THR A 49 -0.92 -9.65 -9.80
CA THR A 49 -1.79 -8.47 -9.98
C THR A 49 -2.37 -7.96 -8.66
N GLU A 50 -2.67 -8.86 -7.72
CA GLU A 50 -3.20 -8.48 -6.41
C GLU A 50 -2.09 -7.93 -5.52
N VAL A 51 -0.87 -8.50 -5.57
CA VAL A 51 0.29 -7.95 -4.86
C VAL A 51 0.61 -6.53 -5.34
N LYS A 52 0.58 -6.27 -6.66
CA LYS A 52 0.79 -4.93 -7.23
C LYS A 52 -0.22 -3.89 -6.73
N LYS A 53 -1.45 -4.31 -6.39
CA LYS A 53 -2.47 -3.44 -5.80
C LYS A 53 -2.34 -3.32 -4.27
N GLY A 54 -1.37 -3.99 -3.65
CA GLY A 54 -1.21 -4.06 -2.20
C GLY A 54 -2.17 -5.03 -1.51
N GLY A 55 -2.79 -5.94 -2.27
CA GLY A 55 -3.66 -7.01 -1.78
C GLY A 55 -2.89 -8.30 -1.46
N LYS A 56 -3.65 -9.37 -1.20
CA LYS A 56 -3.12 -10.70 -0.89
C LYS A 56 -3.58 -11.70 -1.97
N PRO A 57 -2.68 -12.32 -2.74
CA PRO A 57 -3.05 -13.33 -3.71
C PRO A 57 -3.60 -14.60 -3.03
N ALA A 58 -4.72 -15.10 -3.55
CA ALA A 58 -5.28 -16.38 -3.13
C ALA A 58 -4.61 -17.52 -3.89
N VAL A 59 -3.99 -18.46 -3.18
CA VAL A 59 -3.24 -19.58 -3.78
C VAL A 59 -3.53 -20.89 -3.05
N THR A 60 -3.43 -22.01 -3.77
CA THR A 60 -3.62 -23.34 -3.18
C THR A 60 -2.30 -23.85 -2.61
N ARG A 61 -2.21 -24.02 -1.30
CA ARG A 61 -1.02 -24.52 -0.58
C ARG A 61 -1.36 -24.99 0.83
N THR A 62 -0.38 -25.52 1.55
CA THR A 62 -0.51 -25.82 2.98
C THR A 62 -0.55 -24.52 3.77
N TRP A 63 -1.63 -24.31 4.51
CA TRP A 63 -1.81 -23.13 5.35
C TRP A 63 -1.69 -23.47 6.81
N TYR A 64 -1.30 -22.48 7.59
CA TYR A 64 -1.14 -22.59 9.04
C TYR A 64 -1.93 -21.48 9.71
N SER A 65 -2.44 -21.78 10.90
CA SER A 65 -3.11 -20.80 11.76
C SER A 65 -2.64 -20.98 13.20
N LEU A 66 -2.83 -19.95 14.01
CA LEU A 66 -2.56 -20.01 15.43
C LEU A 66 -3.54 -20.95 16.13
N ARG A 67 -3.04 -21.72 17.09
CA ARG A 67 -3.88 -22.54 17.97
C ARG A 67 -4.23 -21.76 19.23
N ASP A 68 -5.53 -21.58 19.48
CA ASP A 68 -6.02 -20.97 20.70
C ASP A 68 -5.84 -21.94 21.88
N PRO A 69 -5.04 -21.59 22.90
CA PRO A 69 -4.79 -22.47 24.04
C PRO A 69 -6.02 -22.68 24.92
N LYS A 70 -7.01 -21.76 24.89
CA LYS A 70 -8.23 -21.85 25.71
C LYS A 70 -9.23 -22.85 25.13
N THR A 71 -9.37 -22.85 23.81
CA THR A 71 -10.38 -23.67 23.10
C THR A 71 -9.77 -24.90 22.41
N GLY A 72 -8.45 -24.94 22.24
CA GLY A 72 -7.74 -25.94 21.45
C GLY A 72 -7.94 -25.81 19.94
N SER A 73 -8.81 -24.91 19.49
CA SER A 73 -9.19 -24.70 18.08
C SER A 73 -8.22 -23.78 17.35
N LEU A 74 -8.25 -23.80 16.02
CA LEU A 74 -7.48 -22.86 15.19
C LEU A 74 -8.21 -21.52 15.10
N VAL A 75 -7.44 -20.43 14.94
CA VAL A 75 -7.98 -19.09 14.70
C VAL A 75 -8.25 -18.92 13.21
N GLU A 76 -9.47 -19.21 12.78
CA GLU A 76 -9.86 -19.29 11.35
C GLU A 76 -9.69 -17.95 10.61
N GLU A 77 -9.68 -16.83 11.34
CA GLU A 77 -9.59 -15.49 10.81
C GLU A 77 -8.21 -15.12 10.25
N MET A 78 -7.18 -15.93 10.53
CA MET A 78 -5.80 -15.69 10.10
C MET A 78 -5.15 -16.93 9.50
N THR A 79 -4.54 -16.78 8.33
CA THR A 79 -3.74 -17.82 7.68
C THR A 79 -2.33 -17.34 7.34
N ALA A 80 -1.35 -18.20 7.59
CA ALA A 80 0.06 -17.99 7.26
C ALA A 80 0.56 -19.12 6.36
N CYS A 81 1.39 -18.79 5.37
CA CYS A 81 2.03 -19.81 4.52
C CYS A 81 3.20 -20.49 5.25
N SER A 82 3.61 -21.67 4.78
CA SER A 82 4.74 -22.43 5.31
C SER A 82 6.04 -21.63 5.39
N ASP A 83 6.37 -20.86 4.36
CA ASP A 83 7.55 -20.00 4.31
C ASP A 83 7.58 -18.99 5.48
N CYS A 84 6.47 -18.29 5.74
CA CYS A 84 6.39 -17.34 6.85
C CYS A 84 6.49 -18.02 8.22
N VAL A 85 5.84 -19.17 8.38
CA VAL A 85 5.91 -19.95 9.63
C VAL A 85 7.32 -20.48 9.86
N ALA A 86 8.03 -20.91 8.82
CA ALA A 86 9.41 -21.39 8.92
C ALA A 86 10.35 -20.28 9.40
N HIS A 87 10.23 -19.07 8.85
CA HIS A 87 10.99 -17.91 9.32
C HIS A 87 10.69 -17.56 10.79
N ILE A 88 9.41 -17.52 11.18
CA ILE A 88 9.03 -17.28 12.59
C ILE A 88 9.63 -18.33 13.53
N ASN A 89 9.61 -19.61 13.14
CA ASN A 89 10.16 -20.70 13.94
C ASN A 89 11.70 -20.64 14.09
N ILE A 90 12.40 -20.02 13.14
CA ILE A 90 13.85 -19.79 13.19
C ILE A 90 14.14 -18.57 14.07
N ILE A 91 13.44 -17.45 13.85
CA ILE A 91 13.66 -16.19 14.61
C ILE A 91 13.25 -16.35 16.08
N PHE A 92 12.14 -17.03 16.35
CA PHE A 92 11.59 -17.22 17.70
C PHE A 92 11.47 -18.71 18.06
N PRO A 93 12.58 -19.43 18.35
CA PRO A 93 12.54 -20.86 18.62
C PRO A 93 11.67 -21.25 19.82
N CYS A 94 11.53 -20.37 20.82
CA CYS A 94 10.66 -20.57 21.99
C CYS A 94 9.16 -20.64 21.62
N LEU A 95 8.79 -20.15 20.45
CA LEU A 95 7.43 -20.14 19.93
C LEU A 95 7.19 -21.22 18.86
N LYS A 96 8.10 -22.19 18.71
CA LYS A 96 7.86 -23.31 17.78
C LYS A 96 6.51 -23.98 18.06
N ARG A 97 5.78 -24.27 16.97
CA ARG A 97 4.46 -24.94 16.95
C ARG A 97 3.28 -24.12 17.50
N ILE A 98 3.41 -22.80 17.66
CA ILE A 98 2.22 -21.95 17.91
C ILE A 98 1.31 -21.90 16.68
N PHE A 99 1.90 -22.04 15.49
CA PHE A 99 1.22 -22.26 14.23
C PHE A 99 1.00 -23.76 14.02
N ALA A 100 -0.23 -24.14 13.76
CA ALA A 100 -0.64 -25.49 13.43
C ALA A 100 -1.23 -25.54 12.00
N PRO A 101 -1.06 -26.64 11.28
CA PRO A 101 -1.57 -26.78 9.92
C PRO A 101 -3.11 -26.72 9.94
N VAL A 102 -3.67 -25.98 8.99
CA VAL A 102 -5.11 -25.93 8.72
C VAL A 102 -5.50 -27.21 7.96
N ALA A 103 -6.71 -27.73 8.23
CA ALA A 103 -7.26 -28.94 7.59
C ALA A 103 -6.25 -30.09 7.51
N ASP A 104 -5.56 -30.36 8.61
CA ASP A 104 -4.56 -31.43 8.74
C ASP A 104 -3.43 -31.39 7.70
N GLY A 105 -3.12 -30.20 7.18
CA GLY A 105 -2.05 -29.98 6.21
C GLY A 105 -2.45 -30.23 4.76
N GLN A 106 -3.75 -30.32 4.49
CA GLN A 106 -4.26 -30.32 3.12
C GLN A 106 -4.00 -28.97 2.43
N ALA A 107 -3.74 -29.03 1.13
CA ALA A 107 -3.58 -27.83 0.34
C ALA A 107 -4.96 -27.19 0.08
N LEU A 108 -5.15 -25.95 0.51
CA LEU A 108 -6.41 -25.22 0.39
C LEU A 108 -6.18 -23.87 -0.29
N LEU A 109 -7.23 -23.31 -0.88
CA LEU A 109 -7.20 -21.94 -1.41
C LEU A 109 -7.37 -20.95 -0.26
N ALA A 110 -6.32 -20.18 0.06
CA ALA A 110 -6.37 -19.09 1.04
C ALA A 110 -5.32 -18.01 0.73
N THR A 111 -5.11 -17.07 1.65
CA THR A 111 -4.16 -15.96 1.51
C THR A 111 -3.17 -15.93 2.67
N CYS A 112 -2.02 -15.28 2.53
CA CYS A 112 -1.08 -15.10 3.65
C CYS A 112 -1.29 -13.73 4.33
N ASP A 113 -1.61 -13.73 5.62
CA ASP A 113 -1.75 -12.50 6.43
C ASP A 113 -0.42 -11.90 6.89
N LEU A 114 0.66 -12.65 6.72
CA LEU A 114 2.02 -12.20 6.98
C LEU A 114 2.67 -11.72 5.68
N MET A 115 3.62 -10.79 5.80
CA MET A 115 4.43 -10.27 4.70
C MET A 115 3.67 -9.47 3.63
N THR A 116 2.52 -8.92 3.99
CA THR A 116 1.69 -8.10 3.10
C THR A 116 2.39 -6.80 2.71
N GLN A 117 2.20 -6.37 1.47
CA GLN A 117 2.70 -5.08 0.95
C GLN A 117 1.64 -3.98 1.03
N GLY A 118 2.01 -2.75 0.69
CA GLY A 118 1.07 -1.63 0.58
C GLY A 118 0.39 -1.29 1.91
N ASN A 119 -0.95 -1.20 1.91
CA ASN A 119 -1.71 -0.82 3.10
C ASN A 119 -1.67 -1.90 4.20
N GLY A 120 -1.57 -3.18 3.83
CA GLY A 120 -1.50 -4.30 4.78
C GLY A 120 -0.22 -4.34 5.62
N GLN A 121 0.86 -3.70 5.15
CA GLN A 121 2.19 -3.79 5.76
C GLN A 121 2.17 -3.42 7.26
N GLN A 122 1.41 -2.40 7.65
CA GLN A 122 1.33 -1.99 9.05
C GLN A 122 0.70 -3.09 9.93
N ARG A 123 -0.37 -3.75 9.46
CA ARG A 123 -1.00 -4.85 10.21
C ARG A 123 -0.07 -6.06 10.32
N CYS A 124 0.70 -6.35 9.27
CA CYS A 124 1.75 -7.36 9.34
C CYS A 124 2.79 -7.04 10.42
N LEU A 125 3.25 -5.78 10.51
CA LEU A 125 4.19 -5.36 11.55
C LEU A 125 3.57 -5.49 12.95
N GLU A 126 2.30 -5.14 13.12
CA GLU A 126 1.57 -5.32 14.39
C GLU A 126 1.50 -6.81 14.80
N TYR A 127 1.25 -7.73 13.86
CA TYR A 127 1.30 -9.17 14.16
C TYR A 127 2.68 -9.64 14.58
N VAL A 128 3.72 -9.22 13.86
CA VAL A 128 5.10 -9.60 14.16
C VAL A 128 5.56 -9.03 15.51
N ASP A 129 5.21 -7.79 15.82
CA ASP A 129 5.48 -7.15 17.11
C ASP A 129 4.83 -7.94 18.26
N LYS A 130 3.57 -8.39 18.10
CA LYS A 130 2.91 -9.25 19.08
C LYS A 130 3.58 -10.62 19.22
N ILE A 131 4.04 -11.22 18.12
CA ILE A 131 4.81 -12.47 18.17
C ILE A 131 6.13 -12.26 18.92
N ALA A 132 6.87 -11.19 18.62
CA ALA A 132 8.13 -10.87 19.28
C ALA A 132 7.95 -10.60 20.77
N SER A 133 6.93 -9.83 21.15
CA SER A 133 6.59 -9.57 22.55
C SER A 133 6.24 -10.86 23.32
N VAL A 134 5.48 -11.77 22.72
CA VAL A 134 5.22 -13.09 23.32
C VAL A 134 6.51 -13.90 23.46
N ALA A 135 7.42 -13.84 22.48
CA ALA A 135 8.71 -14.53 22.55
C ALA A 135 9.57 -14.00 23.70
N GLU A 136 9.67 -12.68 23.84
CA GLU A 136 10.40 -12.00 24.91
C GLU A 136 9.88 -12.40 26.30
N ILE A 137 8.58 -12.25 26.53
CA ILE A 137 7.94 -12.65 27.80
C ILE A 137 8.13 -14.15 28.06
N THR A 138 8.05 -14.99 27.03
CA THR A 138 8.29 -16.44 27.17
C THR A 138 9.73 -16.73 27.61
N LEU A 139 10.72 -16.00 27.07
CA LEU A 139 12.12 -16.18 27.45
C LEU A 139 12.40 -15.71 28.88
N GLU A 140 11.76 -14.63 29.32
CA GLU A 140 11.88 -14.08 30.67
C GLU A 140 11.20 -14.99 31.72
N THR A 141 9.92 -15.31 31.49
CA THR A 141 9.07 -16.02 32.47
C THR A 141 9.17 -17.54 32.39
N LYS A 142 9.79 -18.07 31.32
CA LYS A 142 9.79 -19.50 30.95
C LYS A 142 8.39 -20.09 30.74
N THR A 143 7.38 -19.24 30.66
CA THR A 143 5.98 -19.63 30.45
C THR A 143 5.53 -19.15 29.08
N ARG A 144 5.11 -20.09 28.22
CA ARG A 144 4.65 -19.76 26.88
C ARG A 144 3.15 -19.44 26.89
N ASP A 145 2.83 -18.16 27.11
CA ASP A 145 1.46 -17.65 27.00
C ASP A 145 1.26 -16.90 25.67
N VAL A 146 0.51 -17.51 24.75
CA VAL A 146 0.16 -16.91 23.45
C VAL A 146 -1.17 -16.17 23.46
N THR A 147 -1.88 -16.15 24.59
CA THR A 147 -3.22 -15.56 24.70
C THR A 147 -3.28 -14.11 24.21
N PRO A 148 -2.34 -13.21 24.55
CA PRO A 148 -2.38 -11.84 24.06
C PRO A 148 -2.26 -11.72 22.54
N LEU A 149 -1.50 -12.61 21.91
CA LEU A 149 -1.40 -12.69 20.45
C LEU A 149 -2.70 -13.19 19.82
N ILE A 150 -3.30 -14.25 20.39
CA ILE A 150 -4.57 -14.81 19.92
C ILE A 150 -5.69 -13.77 20.02
N ASP A 151 -5.82 -13.10 21.17
CA ASP A 151 -6.84 -12.08 21.40
C ASP A 151 -6.65 -10.89 20.43
N PHE A 152 -5.39 -10.52 20.14
CA PHE A 152 -5.09 -9.51 19.13
C PHE A 152 -5.52 -9.95 17.72
N VAL A 153 -5.16 -11.18 17.31
CA VAL A 153 -5.51 -11.69 15.98
C VAL A 153 -7.03 -11.82 15.82
N LYS A 154 -7.74 -12.37 16.81
CA LYS A 154 -9.21 -12.46 16.76
C LYS A 154 -9.88 -11.09 16.67
N LYS A 155 -9.34 -10.07 17.34
CA LYS A 155 -9.86 -8.70 17.24
C LYS A 155 -9.62 -8.09 15.86
N TRP A 156 -8.43 -8.28 15.30
CA TRP A 156 -7.98 -7.48 14.16
C TRP A 156 -8.08 -8.21 12.82
N ALA A 157 -7.88 -9.51 12.75
CA ALA A 157 -7.89 -10.25 11.49
C ALA A 157 -9.20 -10.14 10.69
N PRO A 158 -10.40 -10.12 11.33
CA PRO A 158 -11.67 -9.85 10.62
C PRO A 158 -11.80 -8.42 10.08
N VAL A 159 -11.03 -7.47 10.63
CA VAL A 159 -11.17 -6.05 10.34
C VAL A 159 -10.40 -5.71 9.07
N PRO A 160 -11.07 -5.26 7.98
CA PRO A 160 -10.41 -4.84 6.76
C PRO A 160 -9.38 -3.76 7.04
N VAL A 161 -8.18 -3.90 6.47
CA VAL A 161 -7.13 -2.89 6.61
C VAL A 161 -7.56 -1.60 5.92
N CYS A 162 -7.33 -0.45 6.58
CA CYS A 162 -7.66 0.85 6.01
C CYS A 162 -7.01 1.05 4.63
N GLN A 163 -7.83 1.31 3.61
CA GLN A 163 -7.36 1.58 2.24
C GLN A 163 -6.87 3.02 2.03
N LYS A 164 -6.72 3.78 3.13
CA LYS A 164 -6.24 5.16 3.17
C LYS A 164 -7.10 6.06 2.28
N GLY A 165 -6.48 6.78 1.34
CA GLY A 165 -7.13 7.68 0.41
C GLY A 165 -7.83 6.99 -0.76
N ASN A 166 -7.96 5.66 -0.76
CA ASN A 166 -8.71 4.95 -1.78
C ASN A 166 -10.17 4.76 -1.33
N SER A 167 -11.10 4.85 -2.28
CA SER A 167 -12.52 4.60 -2.00
C SER A 167 -12.79 3.10 -1.82
N VAL A 168 -13.50 2.74 -0.75
CA VAL A 168 -13.90 1.36 -0.43
C VAL A 168 -15.41 1.19 -0.54
N LYS A 169 -15.86 0.03 -1.02
CA LYS A 169 -17.28 -0.31 -1.20
C LYS A 169 -17.64 -1.56 -0.39
N GLY A 170 -18.85 -1.61 0.15
CA GLY A 170 -19.34 -2.78 0.88
C GLY A 170 -18.74 -2.97 2.28
N GLU A 171 -17.89 -2.05 2.74
CA GLU A 171 -17.31 -2.06 4.09
C GLU A 171 -18.14 -1.22 5.06
N LYS A 172 -18.03 -1.53 6.36
CA LYS A 172 -18.65 -0.73 7.42
C LYS A 172 -18.05 0.68 7.44
N GLN A 173 -18.93 1.65 7.49
CA GLN A 173 -18.58 3.07 7.56
C GLN A 173 -19.04 3.63 8.90
N TYR A 174 -18.20 4.47 9.51
CA TYR A 174 -18.52 5.21 10.72
C TYR A 174 -18.48 6.70 10.40
N CYS A 175 -19.53 7.44 10.75
CA CYS A 175 -19.59 8.88 10.54
C CYS A 175 -20.13 9.59 11.78
N LEU A 176 -19.90 10.90 11.83
CA LEU A 176 -20.62 11.76 12.74
C LEU A 176 -22.04 12.00 12.21
N SER A 177 -22.97 12.34 13.11
CA SER A 177 -24.34 12.71 12.76
C SER A 177 -24.41 13.91 11.78
N SER A 178 -25.62 14.38 11.44
CA SER A 178 -25.87 15.39 10.38
C SER A 178 -25.02 16.68 10.45
N MET A 179 -24.41 16.99 11.59
CA MET A 179 -23.50 18.12 11.73
C MET A 179 -22.16 17.95 11.01
N ALA A 180 -21.68 16.73 10.76
CA ALA A 180 -20.43 16.47 10.05
C ALA A 180 -20.47 15.12 9.31
N SER A 181 -21.55 14.87 8.57
CA SER A 181 -21.73 13.61 7.82
C SER A 181 -20.74 13.44 6.67
N GLU A 182 -20.03 14.50 6.27
CA GLU A 182 -18.96 14.41 5.27
C GLU A 182 -17.72 13.68 5.83
N PHE A 183 -17.59 13.58 7.16
CA PHE A 183 -16.50 12.87 7.83
C PHE A 183 -16.80 11.38 7.92
N THR A 184 -15.87 10.56 7.43
CA THR A 184 -16.05 9.11 7.42
C THR A 184 -14.81 8.37 7.93
N ALA A 185 -15.02 7.25 8.60
CA ALA A 185 -13.95 6.38 9.10
C ALA A 185 -14.29 4.93 8.75
N CYS A 186 -13.28 4.17 8.29
CA CYS A 186 -13.41 2.72 8.17
C CYS A 186 -13.31 2.05 9.55
N GLU A 187 -13.66 0.78 9.63
CA GLU A 187 -13.62 0.00 10.88
C GLU A 187 -12.23 -0.03 11.53
N ASP A 188 -11.15 -0.20 10.76
CA ASP A 188 -9.77 -0.19 11.27
C ASP A 188 -9.43 1.15 11.95
N CYS A 189 -9.67 2.28 11.28
CA CYS A 189 -9.42 3.60 11.86
C CYS A 189 -10.37 3.93 13.01
N TYR A 190 -11.63 3.48 12.98
CA TYR A 190 -12.56 3.64 14.09
C TYR A 190 -12.05 2.93 15.35
N LEU A 191 -11.66 1.66 15.23
CA LEU A 191 -11.13 0.87 16.35
C LEU A 191 -9.80 1.42 16.88
N LYS A 192 -8.96 2.03 16.03
CA LYS A 192 -7.67 2.63 16.43
C LYS A 192 -7.80 4.00 17.08
N HIS A 193 -8.69 4.85 16.58
CA HIS A 193 -8.69 6.28 16.93
C HIS A 193 -9.96 6.76 17.65
N VAL A 194 -11.09 6.05 17.52
CA VAL A 194 -12.38 6.47 18.08
C VAL A 194 -12.79 5.57 19.25
N GLU A 195 -12.77 4.24 19.07
CA GLU A 195 -13.13 3.27 20.11
C GLU A 195 -12.40 3.49 21.44
N PRO A 196 -11.07 3.74 21.47
CA PRO A 196 -10.35 3.93 22.73
C PRO A 196 -10.83 5.14 23.55
N LEU A 197 -11.42 6.15 22.89
CA LEU A 197 -11.92 7.37 23.52
C LEU A 197 -13.19 7.13 24.35
N TYR A 198 -13.91 6.01 24.16
CA TYR A 198 -15.09 5.71 25.00
C TYR A 198 -14.70 5.42 26.46
N SER A 199 -13.48 4.97 26.68
CA SER A 199 -12.90 4.68 27.99
C SER A 199 -12.16 5.88 28.60
N SER A 200 -12.03 7.00 27.88
CA SER A 200 -11.36 8.19 28.42
C SER A 200 -12.23 8.94 29.42
N SER A 201 -11.58 9.63 30.36
CA SER A 201 -12.24 10.48 31.36
C SER A 201 -11.62 11.89 31.35
N PRO A 202 -12.40 12.96 31.06
CA PRO A 202 -13.79 12.91 30.64
C PRO A 202 -13.94 12.27 29.25
N ARG A 203 -15.11 11.67 28.99
CA ARG A 203 -15.46 11.13 27.68
C ARG A 203 -15.79 12.28 26.72
N PRO A 204 -15.19 12.36 25.52
CA PRO A 204 -15.53 13.38 24.54
C PRO A 204 -17.00 13.34 24.14
N ALA A 205 -17.69 14.48 24.24
CA ALA A 205 -19.13 14.58 23.94
C ALA A 205 -19.47 14.22 22.48
N ILE A 206 -18.53 14.48 21.56
CA ILE A 206 -18.60 14.14 20.14
C ILE A 206 -18.86 12.63 19.89
N LEU A 207 -18.41 11.73 20.78
CA LEU A 207 -18.60 10.29 20.61
C LEU A 207 -20.08 9.90 20.58
N SER A 208 -20.95 10.63 21.28
CA SER A 208 -22.39 10.40 21.27
C SER A 208 -23.03 10.55 19.88
N GLN A 209 -22.34 11.21 18.95
CA GLN A 209 -22.80 11.46 17.58
C GLN A 209 -22.28 10.46 16.56
N PHE A 210 -21.32 9.59 16.93
CA PHE A 210 -20.84 8.56 16.01
C PHE A 210 -21.91 7.50 15.77
N ARG A 211 -22.10 7.13 14.51
CA ARG A 211 -22.97 6.03 14.10
C ARG A 211 -22.27 5.18 13.07
N ALA A 212 -22.44 3.86 13.19
CA ALA A 212 -22.22 2.98 12.07
C ALA A 212 -23.31 3.25 11.02
N GLN A 213 -22.90 3.37 9.77
CA GLN A 213 -23.77 3.52 8.61
C GLN A 213 -23.76 2.22 7.82
N GLU A 214 -24.88 1.96 7.14
CA GLU A 214 -24.93 0.93 6.13
C GLU A 214 -23.91 1.23 5.00
N PRO A 215 -23.28 0.21 4.40
CA PRO A 215 -22.30 0.41 3.35
C PRO A 215 -22.85 1.27 2.21
N HIS A 216 -22.22 2.42 1.95
CA HIS A 216 -22.66 3.33 0.90
C HIS A 216 -22.41 2.72 -0.50
N PRO A 217 -23.39 2.73 -1.43
CA PRO A 217 -23.21 2.15 -2.77
C PRO A 217 -22.09 2.80 -3.60
N GLY A 218 -21.87 4.11 -3.40
CA GLY A 218 -20.77 4.87 -4.02
C GLY A 218 -19.40 4.59 -3.39
N GLY A 219 -19.36 3.90 -2.25
CA GLY A 219 -18.18 3.76 -1.41
C GLY A 219 -17.88 5.01 -0.59
N PHE A 220 -16.82 4.94 0.21
CA PHE A 220 -16.32 6.08 1.00
C PHE A 220 -14.79 6.06 1.06
N MET A 221 -14.18 7.21 1.31
CA MET A 221 -12.75 7.34 1.59
C MET A 221 -12.59 7.61 3.08
N CYS A 222 -11.76 6.82 3.77
CA CYS A 222 -11.51 7.07 5.19
C CYS A 222 -10.88 8.46 5.37
N ASP A 223 -11.31 9.24 6.36
CA ASP A 223 -10.69 10.53 6.70
C ASP A 223 -9.62 10.36 7.78
N LEU A 224 -9.80 9.37 8.65
CA LEU A 224 -8.88 9.09 9.76
C LEU A 224 -7.58 8.40 9.34
N TYR A 225 -7.31 8.13 8.05
CA TYR A 225 -5.96 7.73 7.64
C TYR A 225 -4.98 8.92 7.63
N SER A 226 -5.51 10.15 7.50
CA SER A 226 -4.72 11.37 7.43
C SER A 226 -4.30 11.80 8.83
N PRO A 227 -3.00 11.91 9.14
CA PRO A 227 -2.53 12.42 10.42
C PRO A 227 -3.07 13.82 10.73
N ARG A 228 -3.21 14.66 9.70
CA ARG A 228 -3.78 16.01 9.83
C ARG A 228 -5.24 15.98 10.26
N LEU A 229 -6.05 15.12 9.65
CA LEU A 229 -7.46 14.97 10.04
C LEU A 229 -7.60 14.32 11.40
N GLN A 230 -6.70 13.40 11.79
CA GLN A 230 -6.63 12.88 13.16
C GLN A 230 -6.37 14.02 14.17
N THR A 231 -5.51 14.99 13.85
CA THR A 231 -5.31 16.18 14.71
C THR A 231 -6.58 17.00 14.82
N TYR A 232 -7.27 17.28 13.70
CA TYR A 232 -8.52 18.03 13.72
C TYR A 232 -9.61 17.31 14.53
N PHE A 233 -9.68 15.99 14.40
CA PHE A 233 -10.59 15.17 15.18
C PHE A 233 -10.25 15.20 16.67
N THR A 234 -8.96 15.10 17.02
CA THR A 234 -8.49 15.20 18.40
C THR A 234 -8.81 16.55 19.02
N ASP A 235 -8.63 17.64 18.27
CA ASP A 235 -9.03 18.98 18.70
C ASP A 235 -10.54 19.06 18.93
N ALA A 236 -11.35 18.52 18.02
CA ALA A 236 -12.80 18.48 18.16
C ALA A 236 -13.25 17.66 19.38
N CYS A 237 -12.59 16.54 19.66
CA CYS A 237 -12.81 15.75 20.87
C CYS A 237 -12.54 16.56 22.15
N ARG A 238 -11.53 17.43 22.13
CA ARG A 238 -11.14 18.27 23.28
C ARG A 238 -12.05 19.49 23.47
N THR A 239 -12.42 20.17 22.39
CA THR A 239 -13.16 21.44 22.45
C THR A 239 -14.67 21.28 22.28
N ASN A 240 -15.12 20.13 21.78
CA ASN A 240 -16.49 19.89 21.33
C ASN A 240 -16.97 20.87 20.23
N ASP A 241 -16.04 21.50 19.51
CA ASP A 241 -16.34 22.43 18.41
C ASP A 241 -16.48 21.68 17.08
N LEU A 242 -17.68 21.15 16.85
CA LEU A 242 -18.03 20.45 15.62
C LEU A 242 -18.13 21.37 14.40
N SER A 243 -18.47 22.64 14.60
CA SER A 243 -18.54 23.62 13.51
C SER A 243 -17.19 23.83 12.86
N THR A 244 -16.16 24.11 13.65
CA THR A 244 -14.78 24.29 13.14
C THR A 244 -14.25 23.00 12.53
N PHE A 245 -14.56 21.84 13.13
CA PHE A 245 -14.18 20.54 12.58
C PHE A 245 -14.78 20.32 11.18
N ARG A 246 -16.10 20.51 11.04
CA ARG A 246 -16.79 20.39 9.76
C ARG A 246 -16.23 21.33 8.71
N GLN A 247 -15.99 22.60 9.06
CA GLN A 247 -15.48 23.60 8.14
C GLN A 247 -14.10 23.21 7.58
N LYS A 248 -13.22 22.66 8.42
CA LYS A 248 -11.91 22.13 8.00
C LYS A 248 -12.04 20.93 7.06
N ILE A 249 -12.97 20.01 7.32
CA ILE A 249 -13.23 18.85 6.44
C ILE A 249 -13.77 19.30 5.09
N GLN A 250 -14.74 20.20 5.07
CA GLN A 250 -15.29 20.75 3.83
C GLN A 250 -14.23 21.49 3.02
N ALA A 251 -13.40 22.32 3.67
CA ALA A 251 -12.30 23.00 2.98
C ALA A 251 -11.33 22.01 2.31
N ARG A 252 -10.97 20.92 3.01
CA ARG A 252 -10.14 19.85 2.44
C ARG A 252 -10.84 19.17 1.26
N ASN A 253 -12.10 18.77 1.42
CA ASN A 253 -12.82 18.03 0.38
C ASN A 253 -13.02 18.89 -0.88
N ASN A 254 -13.29 20.19 -0.72
CA ASN A 254 -13.35 21.13 -1.83
C ASN A 254 -12.00 21.24 -2.54
N LYS A 255 -10.90 21.35 -1.79
CA LYS A 255 -9.56 21.37 -2.39
C LYS A 255 -9.21 20.07 -3.10
N MET A 256 -9.59 18.91 -2.53
CA MET A 256 -9.40 17.62 -3.17
C MET A 256 -10.10 17.58 -4.54
N GLN A 257 -11.37 18.00 -4.61
CA GLN A 257 -12.12 18.06 -5.86
C GLN A 257 -11.50 19.03 -6.88
N GLU A 258 -11.05 20.21 -6.42
CA GLU A 258 -10.35 21.17 -7.27
C GLU A 258 -9.09 20.57 -7.89
N LEU A 259 -8.26 19.91 -7.09
CA LEU A 259 -7.02 19.27 -7.54
C LEU A 259 -7.27 18.08 -8.46
N ASP A 260 -8.29 17.26 -8.18
CA ASP A 260 -8.66 16.13 -9.04
C ASP A 260 -9.07 16.60 -10.44
N ILE A 261 -9.85 17.68 -10.53
CA ILE A 261 -10.24 18.29 -11.81
C ILE A 261 -9.01 18.85 -12.54
N GLN A 262 -8.11 19.53 -11.83
CA GLN A 262 -6.89 20.09 -12.42
C GLN A 262 -5.95 18.98 -12.93
N LEU A 263 -5.72 17.93 -12.14
CA LEU A 263 -4.90 16.78 -12.53
C LEU A 263 -5.50 16.04 -13.72
N ALA A 264 -6.83 15.84 -13.76
CA ALA A 264 -7.51 15.23 -14.90
C ALA A 264 -7.28 16.03 -16.19
N ARG A 265 -7.40 17.36 -16.12
CA ARG A 265 -7.14 18.25 -17.26
C ARG A 265 -5.68 18.18 -17.71
N MET A 266 -4.72 18.26 -16.79
CA MET A 266 -3.30 18.19 -17.12
C MET A 266 -2.91 16.82 -17.71
N LYS A 267 -3.49 15.72 -17.21
CA LYS A 267 -3.28 14.38 -17.77
C LYS A 267 -3.76 14.31 -19.23
N GLN A 268 -4.90 14.89 -19.54
CA GLN A 268 -5.41 14.94 -20.91
C GLN A 268 -4.50 15.78 -21.82
N GLU A 269 -4.04 16.94 -21.35
CA GLU A 269 -3.12 17.80 -22.09
C GLU A 269 -1.77 17.11 -22.35
N PHE A 270 -1.20 16.46 -21.34
CA PHE A 270 0.02 15.66 -21.47
C PHE A 270 -0.13 14.57 -22.54
N GLN A 271 -1.23 13.83 -22.53
CA GLN A 271 -1.50 12.79 -23.53
C GLN A 271 -1.60 13.37 -24.95
N GLN A 272 -2.25 14.52 -25.11
CA GLN A 272 -2.34 15.20 -26.40
C GLN A 272 -0.96 15.65 -26.92
N LEU A 273 -0.12 16.21 -26.05
CA LEU A 273 1.24 16.62 -26.42
C LEU A 273 2.10 15.43 -26.81
N LYS A 274 2.00 14.30 -26.09
CA LYS A 274 2.67 13.05 -26.46
C LYS A 274 2.18 12.48 -27.79
N MET A 275 0.89 12.61 -28.10
CA MET A 275 0.36 12.23 -29.42
C MET A 275 0.92 13.11 -30.54
N GLN A 276 1.02 14.43 -30.32
CA GLN A 276 1.60 15.37 -31.29
C GLN A 276 3.10 15.14 -31.49
N GLU A 277 3.86 14.89 -30.42
CA GLU A 277 5.27 14.50 -30.48
C GLU A 277 5.46 13.27 -31.40
N ASN A 278 4.70 12.20 -31.14
CA ASN A 278 4.74 10.97 -31.94
C ASN A 278 4.36 11.22 -33.41
N MET A 279 3.38 12.10 -33.66
CA MET A 279 2.98 12.50 -35.01
C MET A 279 4.13 13.20 -35.75
N HIS A 280 4.79 14.17 -35.11
CA HIS A 280 5.93 14.87 -35.70
C HIS A 280 7.13 13.93 -35.92
N MET A 281 7.38 12.99 -35.00
CA MET A 281 8.41 11.97 -35.20
C MET A 281 8.11 11.05 -36.39
N ASN A 282 6.85 10.68 -36.60
CA ASN A 282 6.45 9.90 -37.79
C ASN A 282 6.58 10.73 -39.08
N GLN A 283 6.18 12.00 -39.06
CA GLN A 283 6.37 12.90 -40.21
C GLN A 283 7.86 13.12 -40.53
N MET A 284 8.71 13.21 -39.50
CA MET A 284 10.16 13.28 -39.65
C MET A 284 10.72 12.05 -40.38
N ARG A 285 10.28 10.84 -40.00
CA ARG A 285 10.67 9.59 -40.69
C ARG A 285 10.23 9.56 -42.15
N ILE A 286 9.02 10.03 -42.45
CA ILE A 286 8.50 10.13 -43.82
C ILE A 286 9.35 11.13 -44.63
N ALA A 287 9.59 12.33 -44.09
CA ALA A 287 10.42 13.35 -44.75
C ALA A 287 11.85 12.83 -45.01
N GLN A 288 12.42 12.10 -44.05
CA GLN A 288 13.73 11.46 -44.21
C GLN A 288 13.72 10.40 -45.32
N SER A 289 12.68 9.57 -45.39
CA SER A 289 12.54 8.57 -46.46
C SER A 289 12.42 9.24 -47.83
N GLN A 290 11.62 10.29 -47.96
CA GLN A 290 11.45 11.07 -49.19
C GLN A 290 12.76 11.72 -49.64
N ALA A 291 13.49 12.36 -48.72
CA ALA A 291 14.79 12.99 -49.01
C ALA A 291 15.83 11.97 -49.51
N ARG A 292 15.86 10.77 -48.90
CA ARG A 292 16.74 9.67 -49.34
C ARG A 292 16.35 9.15 -50.73
N MET A 293 15.05 8.94 -50.99
CA MET A 293 14.57 8.48 -52.30
C MET A 293 14.90 9.48 -53.41
N ALA A 294 14.70 10.78 -53.17
CA ALA A 294 15.08 11.83 -54.11
C ALA A 294 16.58 11.80 -54.42
N SER A 295 17.43 11.59 -53.41
CA SER A 295 18.88 11.44 -53.60
C SER A 295 19.23 10.21 -54.45
N THR A 296 18.60 9.07 -54.20
CA THR A 296 18.87 7.82 -54.96
C THR A 296 18.50 7.96 -56.44
N GLN A 297 17.44 8.70 -56.76
CA GLN A 297 17.03 8.94 -58.16
C GLN A 297 18.14 9.63 -58.97
N TRP A 298 18.85 10.59 -58.38
CA TRP A 298 19.99 11.24 -59.03
C TRP A 298 21.16 10.28 -59.23
N THR A 299 21.48 9.45 -58.22
CA THR A 299 22.60 8.49 -58.30
C THR A 299 22.40 7.45 -59.40
N VAL A 300 21.16 7.00 -59.61
CA VAL A 300 20.82 6.04 -60.68
C VAL A 300 20.92 6.67 -62.08
N SER A 301 20.75 7.99 -62.20
CA SER A 301 20.84 8.71 -63.48
C SER A 301 22.27 9.02 -63.95
N GLY A 302 23.29 8.65 -63.18
CA GLY A 302 24.70 8.92 -63.51
C GLY A 302 25.16 10.36 -63.26
N TRP A 303 24.31 11.21 -62.71
CA TRP A 303 24.61 12.60 -62.36
C TRP A 303 24.84 12.78 -60.85
N ILE A 304 25.82 13.61 -60.47
CA ILE A 304 26.00 14.05 -59.08
C ILE A 304 24.89 15.08 -58.78
N GLY A 305 23.85 14.64 -58.09
CA GLY A 305 22.75 15.51 -57.64
C GLY A 305 23.17 16.49 -56.54
N PRO A 306 22.33 17.51 -56.23
CA PRO A 306 22.56 18.41 -55.10
C PRO A 306 22.57 17.65 -53.76
N PRO A 307 23.17 18.21 -52.70
CA PRO A 307 23.15 17.62 -51.36
C PRO A 307 21.72 17.33 -50.87
N ILE A 308 21.56 16.28 -50.06
CA ILE A 308 20.25 15.91 -49.49
C ILE A 308 19.71 17.07 -48.64
N ASP A 309 18.51 17.55 -48.97
CA ASP A 309 17.82 18.56 -48.18
C ASP A 309 17.16 17.92 -46.95
N TRP A 310 17.70 18.24 -45.78
CA TRP A 310 17.18 17.80 -44.48
C TRP A 310 16.26 18.81 -43.81
N SER A 311 15.96 19.96 -44.44
CA SER A 311 15.19 21.06 -43.84
C SER A 311 13.84 20.59 -43.29
N ALA A 312 13.09 19.80 -44.06
CA ALA A 312 11.80 19.23 -43.65
C ALA A 312 11.95 18.24 -42.48
N THR A 313 13.01 17.43 -42.48
CA THR A 313 13.32 16.49 -41.40
C THR A 313 13.64 17.23 -40.11
N ASN A 314 14.51 18.25 -40.19
CA ASN A 314 14.91 19.08 -39.07
C ASN A 314 13.73 19.88 -38.51
N ALA A 315 12.85 20.41 -39.36
CA ALA A 315 11.65 21.13 -38.93
C ALA A 315 10.69 20.22 -38.15
N GLN A 316 10.50 18.96 -38.58
CA GLN A 316 9.65 18.01 -37.86
C GLN A 316 10.29 17.55 -36.55
N MET A 317 11.61 17.36 -36.53
CA MET A 317 12.35 17.04 -35.31
C MET A 317 12.27 18.19 -34.28
N ALA A 318 12.41 19.44 -34.73
CA ALA A 318 12.28 20.61 -33.85
C ALA A 318 10.88 20.68 -33.22
N LYS A 319 9.82 20.48 -34.00
CA LYS A 319 8.45 20.43 -33.50
C LYS A 319 8.23 19.27 -32.51
N ALA A 320 8.76 18.08 -32.81
CA ALA A 320 8.69 16.96 -31.87
C ALA A 320 9.38 17.29 -30.54
N SER A 321 10.57 17.87 -30.59
CA SER A 321 11.31 18.30 -29.40
C SER A 321 10.56 19.36 -28.59
N GLU A 322 9.92 20.32 -29.26
CA GLU A 322 9.09 21.33 -28.61
C GLU A 322 7.91 20.69 -27.86
N LYS A 323 7.21 19.74 -28.49
CA LYS A 323 6.10 19.01 -27.86
C LYS A 323 6.56 18.13 -26.70
N ALA A 324 7.72 17.49 -26.84
CA ALA A 324 8.33 16.73 -25.74
C ALA A 324 8.63 17.63 -24.53
N MET A 325 9.17 18.82 -24.75
CA MET A 325 9.45 19.81 -23.70
C MET A 325 8.17 20.30 -23.03
N GLN A 326 7.13 20.64 -23.82
CA GLN A 326 5.82 21.02 -23.28
C GLN A 326 5.22 19.90 -22.41
N ALA A 327 5.30 18.64 -22.86
CA ALA A 327 4.82 17.51 -22.09
C ALA A 327 5.59 17.33 -20.77
N ALA A 328 6.91 17.53 -20.77
CA ALA A 328 7.73 17.47 -19.55
C ALA A 328 7.31 18.55 -18.54
N ILE A 329 7.07 19.79 -18.97
CA ILE A 329 6.59 20.87 -18.10
C ILE A 329 5.25 20.51 -17.45
N ILE A 330 4.30 19.94 -18.22
CA ILE A 330 3.01 19.51 -17.67
C ILE A 330 3.19 18.40 -16.63
N GLN A 331 4.08 17.44 -16.89
CA GLN A 331 4.39 16.37 -15.94
C GLN A 331 5.00 16.91 -14.63
N ASP A 332 5.89 17.89 -14.71
CA ASP A 332 6.48 18.56 -13.53
C ASP A 332 5.40 19.31 -12.74
N ASN A 333 4.51 20.04 -13.43
CA ASN A 333 3.39 20.73 -12.80
C ASN A 333 2.44 19.77 -12.08
N MET A 334 2.12 18.63 -12.69
CA MET A 334 1.32 17.58 -12.05
C MET A 334 2.00 17.07 -10.77
N THR A 335 3.30 16.81 -10.82
CA THR A 335 4.09 16.32 -9.68
C THR A 335 4.12 17.36 -8.55
N ALA A 336 4.28 18.65 -8.89
CA ALA A 336 4.24 19.75 -7.92
C ALA A 336 2.86 19.85 -7.24
N LEU A 337 1.79 19.65 -8.00
CA LEU A 337 0.42 19.68 -7.49
C LEU A 337 0.12 18.51 -6.54
N GLU A 338 0.57 17.30 -6.89
CA GLU A 338 0.50 16.13 -6.00
C GLU A 338 1.32 16.35 -4.71
N LYS A 339 2.46 17.03 -4.81
CA LYS A 339 3.27 17.41 -3.65
C LYS A 339 2.54 18.43 -2.76
N GLU A 340 1.94 19.48 -3.33
CA GLU A 340 1.12 20.45 -2.58
C GLU A 340 0.02 19.76 -1.77
N TRP A 341 -0.68 18.78 -2.38
CA TRP A 341 -1.68 17.99 -1.69
C TRP A 341 -1.10 17.22 -0.50
N ASN A 342 0.01 16.51 -0.71
CA ASN A 342 0.65 15.72 0.34
C ASN A 342 1.17 16.59 1.49
N ASP A 343 1.71 17.77 1.20
CA ASP A 343 2.35 18.65 2.18
C ASP A 343 1.32 19.46 3.00
N HIS A 344 0.18 19.82 2.40
CA HIS A 344 -0.77 20.76 3.00
C HIS A 344 -2.14 20.19 3.35
N TRP A 345 -2.55 19.05 2.79
CA TRP A 345 -3.95 18.60 2.85
C TRP A 345 -4.15 17.11 3.20
N LYS A 346 -3.15 16.26 2.94
CA LYS A 346 -3.12 14.84 3.34
C LYS A 346 -2.68 14.66 4.78
#